data_AF-U2CCN4-F1
#
_entry.id   AF-U2CCN4-F1
#
_cell.length_a   1.000
_cell.length_b   1.000
_cell.length_c   1.000
_cell.angle_alpha   90.00
_cell.angle_beta   90.00
_cell.angle_gamma   90.00
#
_symmetry.space_group_name_H-M   'P 1'
#
loop_
_entity.id
_entity.type
_entity.pdbx_description
1 polymer ?
#
loop_
_entity_poly.entity_id
_entity_poly.type
_entity_poly.pdbx_seq_one_letter_code
_entity_poly.pdbx_strand_id
1 'polypeptide(L)'
;MEHLLQYVWKHKLFPLQPLQTTGGLPVEVIDPGLHNSNAGPDFFNAKLKIDGTLWVGNVEVHSLSSDWFRHGHDRDRAYDSVILHVAGKVDTDIVRPGGEPLPQLQLNCPDAVRTHYEELRNADRYPCCTEVIGALPKVAVHSWLTSLQTERLQQKALQIGKRLERCDRNWEDAFFVTLARNFGFGLNGDAFERWAGTLPFRAVDKHRDDLFQIEAFFFGQAGLLDETAPHGDASSRAATPQVQTAHLTASGTADALRAEAKADGLPLHSQATSTLETVPEDLSSGDCCACLQNDALPATSPDGLSEKNAHAGLRKRAFQQASPKDLPADEYYLRLQKEYRYLRHKFGFDAQMQASDWRLLRLRPGNFPHIRLAQLAWLYRSGSTLFSRLMEGETLEAVRGMLAARTSDYWTEHYLYHKPSPRREKTLGAKSVDLLVINTVVPFLYAYGLHKADERLCDRALRFLDELKAEDNHIVRSWSAAGLAVTSAADSQALVQLRTAYCEQRKCLYCRFGYEYMRR
;
A
#
# COMPACT_ATOMS: atom_id res chain seq x y z
N MET A 1 -15.44 -19.93 16.88
CA MET A 1 -16.78 -20.55 16.70
C MET A 1 -17.82 -19.46 16.57
N GLU A 2 -17.78 -18.47 17.45
CA GLU A 2 -18.61 -17.26 17.42
C GLU A 2 -18.79 -16.59 16.06
N HIS A 3 -17.72 -16.22 15.35
CA HIS A 3 -17.85 -15.61 14.00
C HIS A 3 -18.62 -16.49 13.00
N LEU A 4 -18.57 -17.80 13.15
CA LEU A 4 -19.33 -18.72 12.31
C LEU A 4 -20.82 -18.73 12.70
N LEU A 5 -21.15 -18.56 13.98
CA LEU A 5 -22.52 -18.37 14.45
C LEU A 5 -23.09 -17.02 14.03
N GLN A 6 -22.30 -15.94 14.12
CA GLN A 6 -22.65 -14.63 13.57
C GLN A 6 -22.95 -14.73 12.06
N TYR A 7 -22.12 -15.48 11.32
CA TYR A 7 -22.34 -15.74 9.90
C TYR A 7 -23.66 -16.49 9.64
N VAL A 8 -23.95 -17.55 10.41
CA VAL A 8 -25.20 -18.31 10.32
C VAL A 8 -26.42 -17.43 10.62
N TRP A 9 -26.33 -16.59 11.65
CA TRP A 9 -27.38 -15.62 12.02
C TRP A 9 -27.63 -14.59 10.91
N LYS A 10 -26.58 -13.90 10.49
CA LYS A 10 -26.60 -12.85 9.45
C LYS A 10 -27.25 -13.32 8.15
N HIS A 11 -26.94 -14.55 7.75
CA HIS A 11 -27.41 -15.12 6.49
C HIS A 11 -28.65 -16.00 6.64
N LYS A 12 -29.25 -16.04 7.83
CA LYS A 12 -30.44 -16.85 8.14
C LYS A 12 -30.29 -18.32 7.75
N LEU A 13 -29.10 -18.90 7.96
CA LEU A 13 -28.83 -20.32 7.67
C LEU A 13 -29.37 -21.22 8.79
N PHE A 14 -30.66 -21.07 9.07
CA PHE A 14 -31.35 -21.71 10.19
C PHE A 14 -31.71 -23.16 9.87
N PRO A 15 -31.85 -24.01 10.89
CA PRO A 15 -32.38 -25.36 10.70
C PRO A 15 -33.83 -25.31 10.20
N LEU A 16 -34.29 -26.41 9.58
CA LEU A 16 -35.66 -26.53 9.09
C LEU A 16 -36.72 -26.55 10.20
N GLN A 17 -36.30 -26.84 11.43
CA GLN A 17 -37.16 -26.83 12.62
C GLN A 17 -37.40 -25.38 13.10
N PRO A 18 -38.61 -25.07 13.61
CA PRO A 18 -38.91 -23.74 14.15
C PRO A 18 -37.90 -23.32 15.22
N LEU A 19 -37.43 -22.08 15.16
CA LEU A 19 -36.59 -21.51 16.22
C LEU A 19 -37.44 -21.26 17.46
N GLN A 20 -36.88 -21.55 18.63
CA GLN A 20 -37.53 -21.33 19.91
C GLN A 20 -36.52 -20.84 20.94
N THR A 21 -36.94 -20.01 21.89
CA THR A 21 -36.10 -19.65 23.03
C THR A 21 -35.83 -20.89 23.90
N THR A 22 -34.85 -20.80 24.79
CA THR A 22 -34.59 -21.85 25.80
C THR A 22 -35.78 -22.11 26.71
N GLY A 23 -36.69 -21.14 26.86
CA GLY A 23 -37.98 -21.28 27.54
C GLY A 23 -39.11 -21.86 26.67
N GLY A 24 -38.86 -22.21 25.42
CA GLY A 24 -39.83 -22.82 24.50
C GLY A 24 -40.71 -21.83 23.72
N LEU A 25 -40.47 -20.52 23.83
CA LEU A 25 -41.25 -19.52 23.09
C LEU A 25 -40.83 -19.49 21.61
N PRO A 26 -41.76 -19.49 20.64
CA PRO A 26 -41.43 -19.47 19.23
C PRO A 26 -40.74 -18.16 18.83
N VAL A 27 -39.71 -18.26 17.99
CA VAL A 27 -38.91 -17.13 17.47
C VAL A 27 -38.97 -17.13 15.94
N GLU A 28 -39.34 -16.00 15.35
CA GLU A 28 -39.28 -15.75 13.91
C GLU A 28 -38.32 -14.58 13.63
N VAL A 29 -37.33 -14.79 12.75
CA VAL A 29 -36.34 -13.76 12.39
C VAL A 29 -36.78 -13.02 11.13
N ILE A 30 -37.43 -11.87 11.32
CA ILE A 30 -37.87 -11.01 10.21
C ILE A 30 -36.65 -10.29 9.60
N ASP A 31 -35.78 -9.73 10.43
CA ASP A 31 -34.54 -9.07 10.04
C ASP A 31 -33.45 -9.41 11.08
N PRO A 32 -32.30 -10.00 10.70
CA PRO A 32 -31.25 -10.36 11.64
C PRO A 32 -30.52 -9.13 12.20
N GLY A 33 -30.72 -7.95 11.60
CA GLY A 33 -30.05 -6.71 11.96
C GLY A 33 -28.78 -6.45 11.14
N LEU A 34 -28.19 -5.28 11.36
CA LEU A 34 -26.92 -4.86 10.77
C LEU A 34 -25.76 -5.39 11.60
N HIS A 35 -24.93 -6.25 11.00
CA HIS A 35 -23.74 -6.80 11.65
C HIS A 35 -22.77 -5.68 12.04
N ASN A 36 -22.42 -5.61 13.31
CA ASN A 36 -21.43 -4.73 13.90
C ASN A 36 -20.09 -5.45 14.02
N SER A 37 -19.01 -4.76 13.66
CA SER A 37 -17.64 -5.24 13.86
C SER A 37 -16.83 -4.33 14.80
N ASN A 38 -17.50 -3.36 15.42
CA ASN A 38 -16.94 -2.42 16.37
C ASN A 38 -17.43 -2.78 17.79
N ALA A 39 -17.17 -1.91 18.77
CA ALA A 39 -17.68 -2.08 20.12
C ALA A 39 -19.23 -2.11 20.18
N GLY A 40 -19.76 -2.79 21.19
CA GLY A 40 -21.20 -2.98 21.41
C GLY A 40 -21.75 -4.28 20.82
N PRO A 41 -23.09 -4.45 20.80
CA PRO A 41 -23.72 -5.70 20.37
C PRO A 41 -23.37 -6.11 18.95
N ASP A 42 -23.38 -7.42 18.70
CA ASP A 42 -23.03 -8.01 17.40
C ASP A 42 -23.95 -7.57 16.25
N PHE A 43 -25.24 -7.37 16.49
CA PHE A 43 -26.17 -6.92 15.45
C PHE A 43 -27.06 -5.79 15.97
N PHE A 44 -27.11 -4.70 15.19
CA PHE A 44 -27.97 -3.56 15.47
C PHE A 44 -29.33 -3.67 14.77
N ASN A 45 -30.39 -3.23 15.47
CA ASN A 45 -31.73 -3.03 14.91
C ASN A 45 -32.34 -4.28 14.23
N ALA A 46 -32.10 -5.46 14.79
CA ALA A 46 -32.80 -6.68 14.43
C ALA A 46 -34.31 -6.55 14.68
N LYS A 47 -35.10 -7.28 13.89
CA LYS A 47 -36.56 -7.35 14.01
C LYS A 47 -36.96 -8.81 14.18
N LEU A 48 -37.45 -9.14 15.35
CA LEU A 48 -37.75 -10.52 15.76
C LEU A 48 -39.20 -10.61 16.23
N LYS A 49 -39.90 -11.69 15.89
CA LYS A 49 -41.19 -12.00 16.49
C LYS A 49 -41.00 -13.11 17.51
N ILE A 50 -41.21 -12.79 18.79
CA ILE A 50 -41.08 -13.74 19.90
C ILE A 50 -42.47 -13.89 20.53
N ASP A 51 -43.00 -15.11 20.51
CA ASP A 51 -44.35 -15.44 20.99
C ASP A 51 -45.44 -14.49 20.45
N GLY A 52 -45.46 -14.29 19.13
CA GLY A 52 -46.43 -13.42 18.48
C GLY A 52 -46.12 -11.92 18.52
N THR A 53 -45.27 -11.46 19.45
CA THR A 53 -44.94 -10.04 19.66
C THR A 53 -43.73 -9.62 18.82
N LEU A 54 -43.83 -8.49 18.12
CA LEU A 54 -42.71 -7.91 17.36
C LEU A 54 -41.78 -7.11 18.28
N TRP A 55 -40.50 -7.50 18.30
CA TRP A 55 -39.41 -6.84 19.01
C TRP A 55 -38.46 -6.19 18.01
N VAL A 56 -37.97 -5.00 18.38
CA VAL A 56 -36.92 -4.28 17.63
C VAL A 56 -35.81 -3.91 18.60
N GLY A 57 -34.58 -4.31 18.29
CA GLY A 57 -33.42 -4.08 19.14
C GLY A 57 -32.21 -4.85 18.69
N ASN A 58 -31.26 -5.05 19.58
CA ASN A 58 -29.97 -5.64 19.23
C ASN A 58 -29.92 -7.14 19.50
N VAL A 59 -29.00 -7.83 18.84
CA VAL A 59 -28.73 -9.26 19.07
C VAL A 59 -27.27 -9.43 19.38
N GLU A 60 -26.99 -10.24 20.40
CA GLU A 60 -25.64 -10.63 20.78
C GLU A 60 -25.44 -12.12 20.51
N VAL A 61 -24.26 -12.50 20.00
CA VAL A 61 -23.97 -13.89 19.63
C VAL A 61 -22.70 -14.37 20.33
N HIS A 62 -22.81 -15.45 21.11
CA HIS A 62 -21.65 -16.08 21.73
C HIS A 62 -21.53 -17.57 21.40
N SER A 63 -20.33 -18.09 21.60
CA SER A 63 -20.11 -19.55 21.56
C SER A 63 -20.78 -20.24 22.77
N LEU A 64 -20.62 -19.67 23.96
CA LEU A 64 -21.25 -20.12 25.22
C LEU A 64 -22.06 -18.96 25.83
N SER A 65 -23.20 -19.24 26.45
CA SER A 65 -23.94 -18.20 27.17
C SER A 65 -23.18 -17.60 28.35
N SER A 66 -22.30 -18.36 28.99
CA SER A 66 -21.45 -17.87 30.08
C SER A 66 -20.45 -16.79 29.64
N ASP A 67 -20.18 -16.66 28.33
CA ASP A 67 -19.33 -15.58 27.80
C ASP A 67 -19.98 -14.20 27.97
N TRP A 68 -21.31 -14.12 28.10
CA TRP A 68 -22.02 -12.87 28.44
C TRP A 68 -21.46 -12.19 29.71
N PHE A 69 -21.28 -12.97 30.78
CA PHE A 69 -20.71 -12.48 32.03
C PHE A 69 -19.19 -12.31 31.95
N ARG A 70 -18.50 -13.18 31.20
CA ARG A 70 -17.05 -13.10 31.01
C ARG A 70 -16.65 -11.79 30.33
N HIS A 71 -17.46 -11.33 29.37
CA HIS A 71 -17.25 -10.07 28.66
C HIS A 71 -17.81 -8.86 29.41
N GLY A 72 -18.56 -9.06 30.51
CA GLY A 72 -19.10 -7.99 31.35
C GLY A 72 -20.34 -7.30 30.76
N HIS A 73 -21.02 -7.95 29.81
CA HIS A 73 -22.22 -7.41 29.16
C HIS A 73 -23.40 -7.29 30.13
N ASP A 74 -23.36 -8.00 31.25
CA ASP A 74 -24.28 -7.85 32.38
C ASP A 74 -24.10 -6.52 33.14
N ARG A 75 -23.08 -5.72 32.82
CA ARG A 75 -22.77 -4.45 33.51
C ARG A 75 -22.61 -3.29 32.55
N ASP A 76 -22.51 -3.56 31.26
CA ASP A 76 -22.35 -2.56 30.22
C ASP A 76 -23.70 -2.16 29.62
N ARG A 77 -24.06 -0.89 29.81
CA ARG A 77 -25.31 -0.30 29.31
C ARG A 77 -25.41 -0.28 27.79
N ALA A 78 -24.32 -0.47 27.05
CA ALA A 78 -24.38 -0.67 25.60
C ALA A 78 -25.26 -1.87 25.22
N TYR A 79 -25.43 -2.84 26.12
CA TYR A 79 -26.21 -4.05 25.91
C TYR A 79 -27.65 -3.98 26.47
N ASP A 80 -28.07 -2.83 27.02
CA ASP A 80 -29.45 -2.62 27.51
C ASP A 80 -30.51 -2.87 26.42
N SER A 81 -30.15 -2.62 25.17
CA SER A 81 -31.03 -2.75 24.00
C SER A 81 -31.01 -4.13 23.34
N VAL A 82 -30.29 -5.10 23.92
CA VAL A 82 -30.29 -6.48 23.40
C VAL A 82 -31.64 -7.15 23.68
N ILE A 83 -32.30 -7.63 22.62
CA ILE A 83 -33.62 -8.27 22.67
C ILE A 83 -33.55 -9.79 22.59
N LEU A 84 -32.43 -10.35 22.11
CA LEU A 84 -32.19 -11.77 22.04
C LEU A 84 -30.69 -12.03 22.17
N HIS A 85 -30.31 -13.02 22.97
CA HIS A 85 -28.97 -13.57 22.97
C HIS A 85 -28.96 -14.92 22.24
N VAL A 86 -28.05 -15.08 21.29
CA VAL A 86 -27.88 -16.31 20.52
C VAL A 86 -26.61 -17.01 20.99
N ALA A 87 -26.71 -18.27 21.41
CA ALA A 87 -25.57 -19.04 21.87
C ALA A 87 -25.39 -20.32 21.05
N GLY A 88 -24.14 -20.71 20.79
CA GLY A 88 -23.85 -22.05 20.26
C GLY A 88 -24.25 -23.14 21.23
N LYS A 89 -23.95 -22.94 22.51
CA LYS A 89 -24.41 -23.77 23.62
C LYS A 89 -24.88 -22.89 24.77
N VAL A 90 -26.07 -23.14 25.28
CA VAL A 90 -26.59 -22.47 26.47
C VAL A 90 -26.22 -23.30 27.70
N ASP A 91 -25.29 -22.77 28.50
CA ASP A 91 -24.74 -23.34 29.73
C ASP A 91 -25.12 -22.56 31.01
N THR A 92 -25.71 -21.36 30.86
CA THR A 92 -26.25 -20.56 31.96
C THR A 92 -27.34 -19.62 31.47
N ASP A 93 -28.28 -19.31 32.35
CA ASP A 93 -29.19 -18.18 32.14
C ASP A 93 -28.41 -16.86 32.28
N ILE A 94 -28.86 -15.84 31.56
CA ILE A 94 -28.23 -14.52 31.53
C ILE A 94 -29.25 -13.41 31.82
N VAL A 95 -28.74 -12.28 32.30
CA VAL A 95 -29.53 -11.08 32.60
C VAL A 95 -28.94 -9.87 31.91
N ARG A 96 -29.80 -8.92 31.53
CA ARG A 96 -29.41 -7.58 31.09
C ARG A 96 -28.74 -6.81 32.24
N PRO A 97 -28.06 -5.69 31.96
CA PRO A 97 -27.56 -4.80 33.02
C PRO A 97 -28.61 -4.33 34.03
N GLY A 98 -29.88 -4.23 33.61
CA GLY A 98 -31.01 -3.94 34.51
C GLY A 98 -31.46 -5.10 35.41
N GLY A 99 -30.85 -6.29 35.32
CA GLY A 99 -31.22 -7.49 36.07
C GLY A 99 -32.38 -8.31 35.48
N GLU A 100 -32.98 -7.84 34.38
CA GLU A 100 -34.04 -8.56 33.68
C GLU A 100 -33.49 -9.80 32.95
N PRO A 101 -34.17 -10.95 33.01
CA PRO A 101 -33.83 -12.11 32.18
C PRO A 101 -33.87 -11.76 30.70
N LEU A 102 -32.83 -12.14 29.96
CA LEU A 102 -32.76 -11.93 28.52
C LEU A 102 -33.13 -13.23 27.78
N PRO A 103 -34.09 -13.22 26.84
CA PRO A 103 -34.39 -14.41 26.05
C PRO A 103 -33.15 -14.95 25.33
N GLN A 104 -32.92 -16.25 25.45
CA GLN A 104 -31.82 -16.95 24.79
C GLN A 104 -32.34 -17.89 23.71
N LEU A 105 -31.61 -17.97 22.60
CA LEU A 105 -31.81 -18.96 21.53
C LEU A 105 -30.53 -19.78 21.38
N GLN A 106 -30.64 -21.11 21.47
CA GLN A 106 -29.51 -21.96 21.09
C GLN A 106 -29.51 -22.16 19.57
N LEU A 107 -28.43 -21.76 18.91
CA LEU A 107 -28.27 -21.88 17.46
C LEU A 107 -27.02 -22.70 17.14
N ASN A 108 -27.21 -23.81 16.44
CA ASN A 108 -26.11 -24.62 15.96
C ASN A 108 -25.69 -24.19 14.55
N CYS A 109 -24.39 -24.16 14.29
CA CYS A 109 -23.88 -24.03 12.93
C CYS A 109 -24.12 -25.36 12.17
N PRO A 110 -24.77 -25.33 10.99
CA PRO A 110 -24.89 -26.51 10.14
C PRO A 110 -23.52 -27.13 9.82
N ASP A 111 -23.44 -28.46 9.82
CA ASP A 111 -22.18 -29.19 9.60
C ASP A 111 -21.58 -28.89 8.23
N ALA A 112 -22.41 -28.79 7.18
CA ALA A 112 -21.95 -28.41 5.84
C ALA A 112 -21.23 -27.05 5.83
N VAL A 113 -21.81 -26.03 6.48
CA VAL A 113 -21.21 -24.69 6.58
C VAL A 113 -19.88 -24.74 7.34
N ARG A 114 -19.82 -25.51 8.43
CA ARG A 114 -18.59 -25.71 9.22
C ARG A 114 -17.49 -26.35 8.38
N THR A 115 -17.81 -27.44 7.69
CA THR A 115 -16.87 -28.16 6.81
C THR A 115 -16.36 -27.24 5.70
N HIS A 116 -17.24 -26.56 4.98
CA HIS A 116 -16.84 -25.63 3.91
C HIS A 116 -16.00 -24.46 4.42
N TYR A 117 -16.29 -23.95 5.61
CA TYR A 117 -15.46 -22.92 6.23
C TYR A 117 -14.06 -23.45 6.56
N GLU A 118 -13.95 -24.67 7.08
CA GLU A 118 -12.67 -25.33 7.36
C GLU A 118 -11.87 -25.59 6.08
N GLU A 119 -12.51 -26.01 4.99
CA GLU A 119 -11.90 -26.16 3.66
C GLU A 119 -11.30 -24.82 3.18
N LEU A 120 -12.09 -23.74 3.22
CA LEU A 120 -11.64 -22.40 2.81
C LEU A 120 -10.49 -21.90 3.69
N ARG A 121 -10.55 -22.16 4.99
CA ARG A 121 -9.52 -21.72 5.95
C ARG A 121 -8.22 -22.49 5.77
N ASN A 122 -8.29 -23.78 5.43
CA ASN A 122 -7.11 -24.65 5.34
C ASN A 122 -6.54 -24.70 3.91
N ALA A 123 -7.13 -24.00 2.95
CA ALA A 123 -6.64 -23.95 1.58
C ALA A 123 -5.30 -23.21 1.46
N ASP A 124 -4.32 -23.87 0.85
CA ASP A 124 -2.98 -23.30 0.57
C ASP A 124 -2.89 -22.64 -0.82
N ARG A 125 -3.95 -22.72 -1.61
CA ARG A 125 -4.03 -22.21 -2.98
C ARG A 125 -5.21 -21.27 -3.14
N TYR A 126 -5.05 -20.33 -4.07
CA TYR A 126 -6.04 -19.30 -4.32
C TYR A 126 -6.38 -19.20 -5.82
N PRO A 127 -7.64 -18.86 -6.14
CA PRO A 127 -8.75 -18.62 -5.20
C PRO A 127 -9.22 -19.91 -4.51
N CYS A 128 -9.37 -19.88 -3.18
CA CYS A 128 -9.80 -21.05 -2.41
C CYS A 128 -11.26 -21.44 -2.71
N CYS A 129 -12.06 -20.48 -3.17
CA CYS A 129 -13.44 -20.66 -3.61
C CYS A 129 -13.57 -21.10 -5.09
N THR A 130 -12.54 -21.69 -5.69
CA THR A 130 -12.51 -21.98 -7.13
C THR A 130 -13.68 -22.82 -7.65
N GLU A 131 -14.24 -23.69 -6.81
CA GLU A 131 -15.27 -24.65 -7.22
C GLU A 131 -16.61 -23.99 -7.56
N VAL A 132 -16.93 -22.84 -6.95
CA VAL A 132 -18.19 -22.14 -7.21
C VAL A 132 -18.11 -21.12 -8.33
N ILE A 133 -16.90 -20.64 -8.67
CA ILE A 133 -16.70 -19.47 -9.56
C ILE A 133 -17.40 -19.65 -10.91
N GLY A 134 -17.29 -20.83 -11.53
CA GLY A 134 -17.88 -21.10 -12.84
C GLY A 134 -19.41 -21.08 -12.86
N ALA A 135 -20.06 -21.27 -11.72
CA ALA A 135 -21.53 -21.29 -11.59
C ALA A 135 -22.12 -19.93 -11.17
N LEU A 136 -21.29 -18.94 -10.83
CA LEU A 136 -21.77 -17.67 -10.31
C LEU A 136 -22.49 -16.84 -11.40
N PRO A 137 -23.61 -16.18 -11.06
CA PRO A 137 -24.26 -15.24 -11.97
C PRO A 137 -23.33 -14.08 -12.34
N LYS A 138 -23.12 -13.86 -13.64
CA LYS A 138 -22.21 -12.81 -14.16
C LYS A 138 -22.54 -11.41 -13.63
N VAL A 139 -23.82 -11.08 -13.50
CA VAL A 139 -24.28 -9.78 -12.97
C VAL A 139 -23.88 -9.60 -11.51
N ALA A 140 -23.99 -10.65 -10.70
CA ALA A 140 -23.59 -10.60 -9.30
C ALA A 140 -22.06 -10.40 -9.18
N VAL A 141 -21.29 -11.19 -9.92
CA VAL A 141 -19.83 -11.07 -9.99
C VAL A 141 -19.41 -9.66 -10.39
N HIS A 142 -20.00 -9.09 -11.44
CA HIS A 142 -19.70 -7.73 -11.88
C HIS A 142 -19.94 -6.70 -10.75
N SER A 143 -21.11 -6.74 -10.10
CA SER A 143 -21.42 -5.86 -8.97
C SER A 143 -20.42 -5.99 -7.81
N TRP A 144 -19.93 -7.21 -7.55
CA TRP A 144 -18.97 -7.47 -6.49
C TRP A 144 -17.59 -6.91 -6.84
N LEU A 145 -17.14 -7.09 -8.09
CA LEU A 145 -15.90 -6.50 -8.57
C LEU A 145 -15.95 -4.97 -8.54
N THR A 146 -17.07 -4.34 -8.91
CA THR A 146 -17.24 -2.89 -8.81
C THR A 146 -17.13 -2.39 -7.36
N SER A 147 -17.70 -3.13 -6.40
CA SER A 147 -17.56 -2.79 -4.97
C SER A 147 -16.09 -2.87 -4.53
N LEU A 148 -15.40 -3.96 -4.86
CA LEU A 148 -13.99 -4.17 -4.53
C LEU A 148 -13.05 -3.16 -5.22
N GLN A 149 -13.34 -2.77 -6.45
CA GLN A 149 -12.63 -1.70 -7.16
C GLN A 149 -12.76 -0.37 -6.41
N THR A 150 -13.96 -0.03 -5.96
CA THR A 150 -14.24 1.20 -5.20
C THR A 150 -13.48 1.20 -3.87
N GLU A 151 -13.55 0.10 -3.11
CA GLU A 151 -12.77 -0.08 -1.88
C GLU A 151 -11.27 0.13 -2.11
N ARG A 152 -10.75 -0.42 -3.22
CA ARG A 152 -9.33 -0.28 -3.56
C ARG A 152 -8.93 1.16 -3.86
N LEU A 153 -9.76 1.89 -4.61
CA LEU A 153 -9.53 3.29 -4.91
C LEU A 153 -9.57 4.14 -3.64
N GLN A 154 -10.52 3.87 -2.73
CA GLN A 154 -10.58 4.52 -1.42
C GLN A 154 -9.31 4.24 -0.60
N GLN A 155 -8.84 3.00 -0.55
CA GLN A 155 -7.58 2.67 0.13
C GLN A 155 -6.37 3.39 -0.48
N LYS A 156 -6.29 3.48 -1.81
CA LYS A 156 -5.23 4.23 -2.49
C LYS A 156 -5.34 5.73 -2.22
N ALA A 157 -6.56 6.28 -2.17
CA ALA A 157 -6.79 7.69 -1.82
C ALA A 157 -6.34 7.99 -0.38
N LEU A 158 -6.59 7.09 0.57
CA LEU A 158 -6.07 7.21 1.94
C LEU A 158 -4.54 7.21 1.97
N GLN A 159 -3.88 6.36 1.16
CA GLN A 159 -2.42 6.36 1.05
C GLN A 159 -1.88 7.66 0.43
N ILE A 160 -2.60 8.24 -0.53
CA ILE A 160 -2.28 9.56 -1.10
C ILE A 160 -2.42 10.64 -0.02
N GLY A 161 -3.48 10.60 0.80
CA GLY A 161 -3.67 11.51 1.94
C GLY A 161 -2.47 11.49 2.89
N LYS A 162 -1.97 10.30 3.25
CA LYS A 162 -0.75 10.18 4.09
C LYS A 162 0.50 10.77 3.44
N ARG A 163 0.65 10.65 2.11
CA ARG A 163 1.77 11.28 1.39
C ARG A 163 1.61 12.80 1.33
N LEU A 164 0.39 13.26 1.13
CA LEU A 164 0.06 14.68 1.08
C LEU A 164 0.38 15.37 2.41
N GLU A 165 0.11 14.73 3.55
CA GLU A 165 0.51 15.21 4.87
C GLU A 165 2.03 15.36 5.00
N ARG A 166 2.81 14.39 4.49
CA ARG A 166 4.28 14.44 4.50
C ARG A 166 4.87 15.47 3.53
N CYS A 167 4.09 15.90 2.55
CA CYS A 167 4.48 16.89 1.54
C CYS A 167 3.86 18.27 1.83
N ASP A 168 3.60 18.60 3.10
CA ASP A 168 3.04 19.90 3.53
C ASP A 168 1.76 20.30 2.78
N ARG A 169 0.91 19.31 2.47
CA ARG A 169 -0.32 19.46 1.68
C ARG A 169 -0.10 19.94 0.24
N ASN A 170 1.10 19.78 -0.30
CA ASN A 170 1.41 20.03 -1.70
C ASN A 170 1.06 18.80 -2.56
N TRP A 171 0.04 18.94 -3.40
CA TRP A 171 -0.43 17.88 -4.30
C TRP A 171 0.58 17.50 -5.38
N GLU A 172 1.38 18.45 -5.87
CA GLU A 172 2.38 18.17 -6.91
C GLU A 172 3.53 17.33 -6.37
N ASP A 173 3.99 17.65 -5.16
CA ASP A 173 5.07 16.92 -4.49
C ASP A 173 4.59 15.50 -4.13
N ALA A 174 3.39 15.38 -3.56
CA ALA A 174 2.78 14.09 -3.26
C ALA A 174 2.56 13.24 -4.54
N PHE A 175 2.17 13.89 -5.63
CA PHE A 175 2.05 13.25 -6.95
C PHE A 175 3.40 12.75 -7.43
N PHE A 176 4.44 13.58 -7.39
CA PHE A 176 5.77 13.17 -7.83
C PHE A 176 6.34 12.02 -6.99
N VAL A 177 6.21 12.07 -5.66
CA VAL A 177 6.62 10.99 -4.77
C VAL A 177 5.90 9.68 -5.10
N THR A 178 4.60 9.75 -5.39
CA THR A 178 3.82 8.56 -5.79
C THR A 178 4.20 8.06 -7.18
N LEU A 179 4.45 8.96 -8.13
CA LEU A 179 4.93 8.61 -9.46
C LEU A 179 6.29 7.90 -9.37
N ALA A 180 7.23 8.47 -8.61
CA ALA A 180 8.55 7.90 -8.37
C ALA A 180 8.45 6.48 -7.82
N ARG A 181 7.63 6.26 -6.77
CA ARG A 181 7.37 4.91 -6.23
C ARG A 181 6.99 3.92 -7.34
N ASN A 182 6.09 4.32 -8.23
CA ASN A 182 5.58 3.46 -9.30
C ASN A 182 6.58 3.26 -10.46
N PHE A 183 7.57 4.14 -10.62
CA PHE A 183 8.73 3.92 -11.50
C PHE A 183 9.66 2.81 -11.00
N GLY A 184 9.57 2.43 -9.73
CA GLY A 184 10.27 1.27 -9.16
C GLY A 184 9.70 -0.09 -9.55
N PHE A 185 8.51 -0.14 -10.16
CA PHE A 185 7.80 -1.35 -10.63
C PHE A 185 7.90 -2.55 -9.66
N GLY A 186 7.65 -2.29 -8.38
CA GLY A 186 7.68 -3.29 -7.30
C GLY A 186 9.03 -3.39 -6.59
N LEU A 187 10.10 -3.81 -7.29
CA LEU A 187 11.37 -4.17 -6.63
C LEU A 187 12.05 -2.97 -5.93
N ASN A 188 12.03 -1.80 -6.57
CA ASN A 188 12.64 -0.58 -6.05
C ASN A 188 11.59 0.46 -5.61
N GLY A 189 10.31 0.08 -5.47
CA GLY A 189 9.25 1.05 -5.19
C GLY A 189 9.50 1.86 -3.91
N ASP A 190 9.84 1.18 -2.82
CA ASP A 190 10.15 1.85 -1.55
C ASP A 190 11.43 2.69 -1.62
N ALA A 191 12.43 2.26 -2.40
CA ALA A 191 13.67 3.01 -2.60
C ALA A 191 13.40 4.32 -3.36
N PHE A 192 12.59 4.26 -4.44
CA PHE A 192 12.17 5.45 -5.17
C PHE A 192 11.30 6.40 -4.34
N GLU A 193 10.42 5.88 -3.50
CA GLU A 193 9.62 6.74 -2.60
C GLU A 193 10.49 7.45 -1.58
N ARG A 194 11.42 6.72 -0.93
CA ARG A 194 12.39 7.33 0.00
C ARG A 194 13.24 8.39 -0.70
N TRP A 195 13.77 8.08 -1.88
CA TRP A 195 14.53 9.01 -2.71
C TRP A 195 13.74 10.29 -3.00
N ALA A 196 12.51 10.16 -3.48
CA ALA A 196 11.70 11.32 -3.81
C ALA A 196 11.40 12.17 -2.56
N GLY A 197 11.29 11.55 -1.39
CA GLY A 197 11.13 12.24 -0.10
C GLY A 197 12.35 13.04 0.36
N THR A 198 13.55 12.80 -0.20
CA THR A 198 14.75 13.62 0.13
C THR A 198 14.95 14.79 -0.84
N LEU A 199 14.14 14.92 -1.89
CA LEU A 199 14.32 15.96 -2.89
C LEU A 199 13.93 17.35 -2.35
N PRO A 200 14.78 18.37 -2.53
CA PRO A 200 14.42 19.75 -2.22
C PRO A 200 13.55 20.34 -3.33
N PHE A 201 12.27 19.92 -3.42
CA PHE A 201 11.36 20.25 -4.55
C PHE A 201 11.38 21.73 -4.95
N ARG A 202 11.32 22.65 -3.97
CA ARG A 202 11.35 24.10 -4.23
C ARG A 202 12.65 24.59 -4.89
N ALA A 203 13.77 23.90 -4.66
CA ALA A 203 15.03 24.17 -5.35
C ALA A 203 15.02 23.56 -6.76
N VAL A 204 14.64 22.28 -6.89
CA VAL A 204 14.56 21.59 -8.20
C VAL A 204 13.60 22.33 -9.15
N ASP A 205 12.51 22.89 -8.64
CA ASP A 205 11.52 23.66 -9.40
C ASP A 205 12.12 24.88 -10.14
N LYS A 206 13.18 25.49 -9.58
CA LYS A 206 13.88 26.63 -10.18
C LYS A 206 14.74 26.25 -11.38
N HIS A 207 14.87 24.96 -11.66
CA HIS A 207 15.75 24.40 -12.69
C HIS A 207 14.99 23.49 -13.68
N ARG A 208 13.65 23.60 -13.73
CA ARG A 208 12.80 22.74 -14.59
C ARG A 208 13.04 22.92 -16.09
N ASP A 209 13.71 23.98 -16.50
CA ASP A 209 14.11 24.29 -17.88
C ASP A 209 15.47 23.67 -18.27
N ASP A 210 16.28 23.23 -17.30
CA ASP A 210 17.58 22.59 -17.54
C ASP A 210 17.56 21.13 -17.08
N LEU A 211 17.43 20.21 -18.04
CA LEU A 211 17.44 18.77 -17.79
C LEU A 211 18.72 18.31 -17.07
N PHE A 212 19.87 18.88 -17.40
CA PHE A 212 21.16 18.47 -16.82
C PHE A 212 21.21 18.80 -15.33
N GLN A 213 20.68 19.95 -14.92
CA GLN A 213 20.60 20.31 -13.50
C GLN A 213 19.58 19.45 -12.73
N ILE A 214 18.43 19.11 -13.34
CA ILE A 214 17.49 18.15 -12.74
C ILE A 214 18.16 16.79 -12.55
N GLU A 215 18.89 16.30 -13.55
CA GLU A 215 19.65 15.06 -13.45
C GLU A 215 20.70 15.13 -12.34
N ALA A 216 21.39 16.27 -12.17
CA ALA A 216 22.34 16.46 -11.08
C ALA A 216 21.68 16.34 -9.71
N PHE A 217 20.52 16.98 -9.49
CA PHE A 217 19.72 16.78 -8.27
C PHE A 217 19.32 15.32 -8.07
N PHE A 218 18.79 14.69 -9.12
CA PHE A 218 18.18 13.37 -9.02
C PHE A 218 19.23 12.29 -8.73
N PHE A 219 20.33 12.26 -9.48
CA PHE A 219 21.41 11.29 -9.29
C PHE A 219 22.22 11.56 -8.03
N GLY A 220 22.44 12.83 -7.69
CA GLY A 220 23.11 13.22 -6.46
C GLY A 220 22.33 12.76 -5.24
N GLN A 221 21.04 13.12 -5.12
CA GLN A 221 20.19 12.70 -4.00
C GLN A 221 19.95 11.20 -3.95
N ALA A 222 20.04 10.50 -5.09
CA ALA A 222 19.98 9.05 -5.16
C ALA A 222 21.25 8.35 -4.63
N GLY A 223 22.32 9.07 -4.28
CA GLY A 223 23.57 8.41 -3.86
C GLY A 223 24.37 7.79 -5.01
N LEU A 224 24.07 8.17 -6.26
CA LEU A 224 24.66 7.58 -7.46
C LEU A 224 25.83 8.40 -8.03
N LEU A 225 26.21 9.48 -7.35
CA LEU A 225 27.38 10.31 -7.65
C LEU A 225 28.37 10.20 -6.47
N ASP A 226 29.57 9.71 -6.74
CA ASP A 226 30.64 9.59 -5.72
C ASP A 226 31.23 10.97 -5.38
N GLU A 227 30.89 11.49 -4.20
CA GLU A 227 31.40 12.80 -3.76
C GLU A 227 32.90 12.76 -3.39
N THR A 228 33.46 11.58 -3.10
CA THR A 228 34.81 11.41 -2.52
C THR A 228 35.95 11.39 -3.53
N ALA A 229 35.67 11.35 -4.83
CA ALA A 229 36.70 11.42 -5.87
C ALA A 229 37.37 12.81 -5.86
N PRO A 230 38.67 12.94 -5.52
CA PRO A 230 39.36 14.21 -5.57
C PRO A 230 39.45 14.69 -7.01
N HIS A 231 39.07 15.95 -7.25
CA HIS A 231 39.42 16.63 -8.50
C HIS A 231 40.95 16.68 -8.57
N GLY A 232 41.51 16.18 -9.68
CA GLY A 232 42.90 16.41 -10.03
C GLY A 232 43.11 17.87 -10.39
N ASP A 233 43.07 18.77 -9.40
CA ASP A 233 43.58 20.13 -9.55
C ASP A 233 45.10 20.07 -9.45
N ALA A 234 45.73 19.75 -10.58
CA ALA A 234 47.16 19.92 -10.78
C ALA A 234 47.49 21.41 -10.98
N SER A 235 47.20 22.27 -9.99
CA SER A 235 47.63 23.67 -9.99
C SER A 235 47.28 24.36 -8.66
N SER A 236 48.04 24.11 -7.59
CA SER A 236 48.63 25.17 -6.76
C SER A 236 49.41 24.64 -5.55
N ARG A 237 50.75 24.74 -5.68
CA ARG A 237 51.71 25.26 -4.68
C ARG A 237 51.90 24.55 -3.33
N ALA A 238 53.04 23.85 -3.32
CA ALA A 238 54.19 24.05 -2.43
C ALA A 238 54.00 23.82 -0.92
N ALA A 239 54.62 22.73 -0.48
CA ALA A 239 54.84 22.33 0.90
C ALA A 239 55.75 23.29 1.68
N THR A 240 55.47 23.39 2.98
CA THR A 240 56.47 23.69 4.02
C THR A 240 56.35 22.61 5.09
N PRO A 241 57.42 21.88 5.47
CA PRO A 241 57.31 20.80 6.43
C PRO A 241 57.48 21.33 7.86
N GLN A 242 56.62 20.91 8.79
CA GLN A 242 56.92 21.01 10.22
C GLN A 242 56.93 19.64 10.88
N VAL A 243 58.09 19.45 11.50
CA VAL A 243 58.65 18.38 12.32
C VAL A 243 57.72 17.90 13.44
N GLN A 244 57.85 16.61 13.74
CA GLN A 244 57.30 15.86 14.86
C GLN A 244 57.53 16.53 16.23
N THR A 245 56.62 16.30 17.19
CA THR A 245 56.98 15.65 18.47
C THR A 245 55.71 15.31 19.28
N ALA A 246 55.74 14.13 19.88
CA ALA A 246 54.72 13.60 20.79
C ALA A 246 55.14 13.82 22.25
N HIS A 247 54.17 14.05 23.14
CA HIS A 247 54.18 13.72 24.59
C HIS A 247 52.72 13.83 25.08
N LEU A 248 52.01 12.78 25.51
CA LEU A 248 52.04 12.10 26.83
C LEU A 248 51.98 13.08 28.03
N THR A 249 50.84 13.24 28.70
CA THR A 249 50.39 12.47 29.90
C THR A 249 49.22 13.17 30.63
N ALA A 250 48.47 12.35 31.37
CA ALA A 250 47.28 12.64 32.19
C ALA A 250 47.52 13.49 33.45
N SER A 251 46.45 14.08 34.02
CA SER A 251 45.93 13.83 35.39
C SER A 251 45.08 14.97 35.98
N GLY A 252 44.11 14.59 36.84
CA GLY A 252 43.44 15.42 37.88
C GLY A 252 42.03 15.92 37.53
N THR A 253 40.89 15.41 38.04
CA THR A 253 40.30 15.49 39.42
C THR A 253 40.29 16.90 40.00
N ALA A 254 39.26 17.47 40.65
CA ALA A 254 37.88 17.14 41.01
C ALA A 254 37.25 18.43 41.62
N ASP A 255 35.92 18.44 41.78
CA ASP A 255 35.10 19.26 42.69
C ASP A 255 35.00 20.79 42.39
N ALA A 256 33.90 21.53 42.63
CA ALA A 256 32.77 21.34 43.54
C ALA A 256 31.64 22.39 43.28
N LEU A 257 30.42 22.07 43.75
CA LEU A 257 29.38 22.94 44.36
C LEU A 257 28.43 23.74 43.42
N ARG A 258 27.10 23.43 43.43
CA ARG A 258 25.97 23.96 44.27
C ARG A 258 25.66 25.45 43.98
N ALA A 259 24.44 25.97 43.97
CA ALA A 259 23.05 25.52 44.09
C ALA A 259 22.13 26.76 43.94
N GLU A 260 20.81 26.53 43.94
CA GLU A 260 19.69 27.47 44.25
C GLU A 260 19.19 28.42 43.14
N ALA A 261 17.90 28.83 43.06
CA ALA A 261 16.58 28.34 43.50
C ALA A 261 15.53 29.42 43.10
N LYS A 262 14.23 29.03 43.10
CA LYS A 262 12.97 29.82 43.13
C LYS A 262 12.43 30.33 41.77
N ALA A 263 11.24 29.95 41.28
CA ALA A 263 9.86 29.80 41.82
C ALA A 263 9.03 31.10 41.74
N ASP A 264 7.90 31.02 41.02
CA ASP A 264 6.60 31.72 41.13
C ASP A 264 5.87 31.48 39.78
N GLY A 265 4.57 31.23 39.61
CA GLY A 265 3.36 31.36 40.40
C GLY A 265 2.21 31.62 39.40
N LEU A 266 1.16 30.79 39.41
CA LEU A 266 -0.03 30.78 38.52
C LEU A 266 -0.90 32.06 38.61
N PRO A 267 -1.82 32.35 37.64
CA PRO A 267 -3.19 31.81 37.73
C PRO A 267 -3.88 31.42 36.39
N LEU A 268 -4.90 30.58 36.54
CA LEU A 268 -5.84 30.07 35.54
C LEU A 268 -6.77 31.14 34.95
N HIS A 269 -7.14 30.98 33.68
CA HIS A 269 -8.47 31.33 33.18
C HIS A 269 -8.95 30.26 32.16
N SER A 270 -10.21 29.86 32.35
CA SER A 270 -10.98 28.92 31.56
C SER A 270 -11.46 29.52 30.24
N GLN A 271 -11.54 28.70 29.18
CA GLN A 271 -12.67 28.65 28.24
C GLN A 271 -12.56 27.44 27.31
N ALA A 272 -13.73 26.87 27.03
CA ALA A 272 -13.97 25.60 26.34
C ALA A 272 -13.80 25.69 24.82
N THR A 273 -13.42 24.58 24.16
CA THR A 273 -14.06 24.06 22.93
C THR A 273 -13.42 22.74 22.44
N SER A 274 -14.28 21.76 22.14
CA SER A 274 -14.17 20.75 21.07
C SER A 274 -13.00 19.75 21.07
N THR A 275 -13.17 18.64 21.78
CA THR A 275 -12.39 17.41 21.61
C THR A 275 -12.88 16.62 20.38
N LEU A 276 -12.05 16.58 19.34
CA LEU A 276 -12.05 15.47 18.36
C LEU A 276 -11.18 14.37 18.98
N GLU A 277 -11.81 13.24 19.32
CA GLU A 277 -11.16 12.10 19.94
C GLU A 277 -10.16 11.45 18.98
N THR A 278 -8.91 11.46 19.43
CA THR A 278 -7.78 10.68 18.93
C THR A 278 -7.98 9.20 19.25
N VAL A 279 -7.90 8.34 18.23
CA VAL A 279 -7.84 6.88 18.39
C VAL A 279 -6.47 6.50 19.00
N PRO A 280 -6.38 5.65 20.03
CA PRO A 280 -5.10 5.19 20.55
C PRO A 280 -4.51 4.12 19.63
N GLU A 281 -3.23 4.29 19.32
CA GLU A 281 -2.32 3.25 18.88
C GLU A 281 -2.09 2.27 20.05
N ASP A 282 -2.16 0.96 19.79
CA ASP A 282 -1.15 0.06 20.37
C ASP A 282 -0.89 -1.21 19.54
N LEU A 283 0.41 -1.35 19.27
CA LEU A 283 1.30 -2.47 18.96
C LEU A 283 0.75 -3.88 18.66
N SER A 284 1.07 -4.34 17.45
CA SER A 284 1.50 -5.73 17.21
C SER A 284 2.59 -5.73 16.13
N SER A 285 3.82 -5.53 16.59
CA SER A 285 5.05 -5.83 15.86
C SER A 285 5.22 -7.35 15.77
N GLY A 286 5.25 -7.88 14.55
CA GLY A 286 5.61 -9.27 14.28
C GLY A 286 6.17 -9.39 12.88
N ASP A 287 7.49 -9.59 12.81
CA ASP A 287 8.25 -9.87 11.60
C ASP A 287 7.56 -10.92 10.71
N CYS A 288 7.41 -10.61 9.42
CA CYS A 288 7.14 -11.60 8.39
C CYS A 288 8.04 -11.35 7.18
N CYS A 289 9.29 -11.74 7.35
CA CYS A 289 10.23 -12.01 6.27
C CYS A 289 10.18 -13.52 5.99
N ALA A 290 9.49 -13.95 4.92
CA ALA A 290 9.87 -15.12 4.11
C ALA A 290 8.80 -15.45 3.04
N CYS A 291 9.28 -16.07 1.96
CA CYS A 291 8.52 -16.77 0.91
C CYS A 291 7.99 -15.94 -0.28
N LEU A 292 8.92 -15.34 -1.04
CA LEU A 292 8.80 -15.24 -2.50
C LEU A 292 9.96 -16.00 -3.15
N GLN A 293 9.86 -17.33 -3.15
CA GLN A 293 10.64 -18.19 -4.04
C GLN A 293 9.92 -18.21 -5.39
N ASN A 294 10.46 -17.47 -6.36
CA ASN A 294 10.14 -17.65 -7.76
C ASN A 294 11.02 -18.78 -8.29
N ASP A 295 10.43 -19.97 -8.40
CA ASP A 295 11.00 -21.04 -9.22
C ASP A 295 10.90 -20.67 -10.70
N ALA A 296 12.06 -20.61 -11.34
CA ALA A 296 12.22 -20.40 -12.76
C ALA A 296 12.35 -21.76 -13.44
N LEU A 297 11.46 -22.10 -14.38
CA LEU A 297 11.66 -23.18 -15.35
C LEU A 297 11.07 -22.81 -16.73
N PRO A 298 11.55 -23.43 -17.83
CA PRO A 298 12.00 -22.70 -19.01
C PRO A 298 10.97 -22.69 -20.15
N ALA A 299 10.95 -21.59 -20.90
CA ALA A 299 10.32 -21.55 -22.22
C ALA A 299 11.33 -22.01 -23.28
N THR A 300 11.04 -23.13 -23.93
CA THR A 300 11.68 -23.62 -25.15
C THR A 300 10.97 -23.03 -26.36
N SER A 301 11.70 -22.31 -27.21
CA SER A 301 11.52 -22.25 -28.67
C SER A 301 12.79 -21.64 -29.29
N PRO A 302 13.25 -22.14 -30.45
CA PRO A 302 14.59 -21.89 -30.94
C PRO A 302 14.57 -20.71 -31.92
N ASP A 303 15.13 -19.58 -31.51
CA ASP A 303 15.82 -18.62 -32.38
C ASP A 303 16.45 -17.54 -31.49
N GLY A 304 17.77 -17.38 -31.55
CA GLY A 304 18.50 -16.37 -30.77
C GLY A 304 19.63 -16.91 -29.91
N LEU A 305 20.59 -17.60 -30.54
CA LEU A 305 21.83 -18.07 -29.88
C LEU A 305 22.92 -16.98 -29.76
N SER A 306 22.71 -15.78 -30.30
CA SER A 306 23.71 -14.68 -30.26
C SER A 306 23.51 -13.72 -29.06
N GLU A 307 22.28 -13.48 -28.59
CA GLU A 307 21.99 -12.45 -27.56
C GLU A 307 22.26 -12.89 -26.11
N LYS A 308 22.27 -14.19 -25.81
CA LYS A 308 22.39 -14.69 -24.42
C LYS A 308 23.78 -14.46 -23.81
N ASN A 309 24.83 -14.38 -24.63
CA ASN A 309 26.21 -14.28 -24.15
C ASN A 309 26.63 -12.85 -23.76
N ALA A 310 26.10 -11.82 -24.44
CA ALA A 310 26.39 -10.41 -24.10
C ALA A 310 25.72 -9.98 -22.77
N HIS A 311 24.49 -10.45 -22.52
CA HIS A 311 23.76 -10.12 -21.30
C HIS A 311 24.27 -10.85 -20.04
N ALA A 312 24.91 -12.01 -20.19
CA ALA A 312 25.52 -12.73 -19.07
C ALA A 312 26.78 -12.02 -18.53
N GLY A 313 27.56 -11.36 -19.39
CA GLY A 313 28.79 -10.64 -19.01
C GLY A 313 28.55 -9.38 -18.16
N LEU A 314 27.49 -8.61 -18.47
CA LEU A 314 27.08 -7.44 -17.67
C LEU A 314 26.54 -7.82 -16.29
N ARG A 315 25.94 -9.01 -16.14
CA ARG A 315 25.36 -9.52 -14.89
C ARG A 315 26.41 -9.90 -13.84
N LYS A 316 27.54 -10.49 -14.25
CA LYS A 316 28.64 -10.86 -13.33
C LYS A 316 29.53 -9.66 -12.93
N ARG A 317 29.63 -8.63 -13.77
CA ARG A 317 30.49 -7.42 -13.53
C ARG A 317 29.78 -6.26 -12.81
N ALA A 318 28.54 -6.43 -12.37
CA ALA A 318 27.83 -5.41 -11.60
C ALA A 318 28.19 -5.40 -10.10
N PHE A 319 28.87 -6.45 -9.61
CA PHE A 319 29.12 -6.68 -8.17
C PHE A 319 30.58 -6.55 -7.73
N GLN A 320 31.51 -6.29 -8.66
CA GLN A 320 32.86 -5.85 -8.32
C GLN A 320 32.91 -4.36 -8.61
N GLN A 321 32.87 -3.53 -7.57
CA GLN A 321 33.32 -2.14 -7.68
C GLN A 321 34.79 -2.23 -8.10
N ALA A 322 35.07 -1.95 -9.37
CA ALA A 322 36.44 -1.69 -9.79
C ALA A 322 36.94 -0.48 -9.00
N SER A 323 38.20 -0.53 -8.55
CA SER A 323 38.81 0.61 -7.87
C SER A 323 38.68 1.85 -8.76
N PRO A 324 38.33 3.05 -8.26
CA PRO A 324 38.00 4.22 -9.07
C PRO A 324 39.07 4.66 -10.07
N LYS A 325 40.31 4.17 -9.93
CA LYS A 325 41.48 4.56 -10.72
C LYS A 325 41.58 3.93 -12.12
N ASP A 326 40.81 2.88 -12.42
CA ASP A 326 40.94 2.12 -13.68
C ASP A 326 39.74 2.28 -14.65
N LEU A 327 38.78 3.16 -14.34
CA LEU A 327 37.62 3.42 -15.19
C LEU A 327 37.94 4.56 -16.18
N PRO A 328 37.54 4.46 -17.46
CA PRO A 328 37.71 5.55 -18.42
C PRO A 328 37.00 6.81 -17.92
N ALA A 329 37.64 7.97 -18.16
CA ALA A 329 37.09 9.27 -17.78
C ALA A 329 35.72 9.48 -18.44
N ASP A 330 34.68 9.59 -17.61
CA ASP A 330 33.30 9.82 -18.04
C ASP A 330 32.97 11.30 -17.79
N GLU A 331 33.08 12.11 -18.85
CA GLU A 331 32.94 13.56 -18.76
C GLU A 331 31.54 13.97 -18.24
N TYR A 332 30.50 13.27 -18.68
CA TYR A 332 29.12 13.52 -18.25
C TYR A 332 28.97 13.29 -16.74
N TYR A 333 29.48 12.16 -16.25
CA TYR A 333 29.47 11.84 -14.82
C TYR A 333 30.23 12.88 -13.98
N LEU A 334 31.45 13.27 -14.40
CA LEU A 334 32.25 14.28 -13.69
C LEU A 334 31.57 15.65 -13.65
N ARG A 335 30.91 16.04 -14.75
CA ARG A 335 30.12 17.28 -14.80
C ARG A 335 28.94 17.23 -13.84
N LEU A 336 28.19 16.13 -13.80
CA LEU A 336 27.07 15.96 -12.86
C LEU A 336 27.55 16.06 -11.41
N GLN A 337 28.68 15.45 -11.07
CA GLN A 337 29.25 15.55 -9.72
C GLN A 337 29.60 17.00 -9.34
N LYS A 338 30.22 17.74 -10.25
CA LYS A 338 30.58 19.14 -10.01
C LYS A 338 29.32 20.00 -9.81
N GLU A 339 28.34 19.82 -10.68
CA GLU A 339 27.08 20.57 -10.63
C GLU A 339 26.29 20.25 -9.35
N TYR A 340 26.19 18.97 -8.98
CA TYR A 340 25.52 18.56 -7.76
C TYR A 340 26.16 19.16 -6.51
N ARG A 341 27.50 19.16 -6.40
CA ARG A 341 28.19 19.83 -5.28
C ARG A 341 27.86 21.32 -5.18
N TYR A 342 27.81 22.01 -6.33
CA TYR A 342 27.41 23.41 -6.40
C TYR A 342 25.96 23.62 -5.93
N LEU A 343 25.02 22.83 -6.46
CA LEU A 343 23.60 22.93 -6.11
C LEU A 343 23.35 22.61 -4.63
N ARG A 344 24.03 21.57 -4.12
CA ARG A 344 24.00 21.18 -2.71
C ARG A 344 24.43 22.31 -1.79
N HIS A 345 25.59 22.92 -2.08
CA HIS A 345 26.07 24.06 -1.32
C HIS A 345 25.14 25.28 -1.44
N LYS A 346 24.62 25.56 -2.65
CA LYS A 346 23.75 26.71 -2.93
C LYS A 346 22.42 26.65 -2.16
N PHE A 347 21.83 25.46 -2.02
CA PHE A 347 20.50 25.29 -1.44
C PHE A 347 20.50 24.64 -0.05
N GLY A 348 21.66 24.22 0.47
CA GLY A 348 21.83 23.77 1.85
C GLY A 348 21.06 22.49 2.20
N PHE A 349 21.08 21.49 1.31
CA PHE A 349 20.45 20.19 1.57
C PHE A 349 21.51 19.10 1.77
N ASP A 350 21.26 18.17 2.69
CA ASP A 350 22.24 17.14 3.07
C ASP A 350 21.71 15.70 3.06
N ALA A 351 20.39 15.52 2.94
CA ALA A 351 19.78 14.19 2.96
C ALA A 351 20.00 13.45 1.63
N GLN A 352 20.94 12.49 1.63
CA GLN A 352 21.26 11.65 0.48
C GLN A 352 20.92 10.18 0.77
N MET A 353 20.47 9.45 -0.24
CA MET A 353 20.42 7.99 -0.18
C MET A 353 21.79 7.35 -0.33
N GLN A 354 21.90 6.08 0.07
CA GLN A 354 23.09 5.28 -0.19
C GLN A 354 22.92 4.49 -1.50
N ALA A 355 24.01 4.28 -2.24
CA ALA A 355 23.97 3.47 -3.46
C ALA A 355 23.44 2.04 -3.21
N SER A 356 23.68 1.49 -2.01
CA SER A 356 23.24 0.16 -1.58
C SER A 356 21.73 0.05 -1.34
N ASP A 357 21.01 1.17 -1.22
CA ASP A 357 19.55 1.18 -1.14
C ASP A 357 18.88 0.69 -2.44
N TRP A 358 19.60 0.78 -3.56
CA TRP A 358 19.11 0.42 -4.89
C TRP A 358 19.35 -1.05 -5.20
N ARG A 359 18.29 -1.77 -5.53
CA ARG A 359 18.37 -3.17 -5.95
C ARG A 359 18.57 -3.25 -7.46
N LEU A 360 19.75 -3.72 -7.88
CA LEU A 360 20.08 -3.96 -9.30
C LEU A 360 19.93 -5.44 -9.72
N LEU A 361 20.07 -6.36 -8.77
CA LEU A 361 20.00 -7.79 -9.05
C LEU A 361 18.60 -8.17 -9.56
N ARG A 362 18.54 -9.05 -10.58
CA ARG A 362 17.32 -9.54 -11.25
C ARG A 362 16.58 -8.50 -12.10
N LEU A 363 17.13 -7.29 -12.28
CA LEU A 363 16.61 -6.31 -13.22
C LEU A 363 17.18 -6.47 -14.63
N ARG A 364 16.37 -6.15 -15.64
CA ARG A 364 16.85 -5.89 -17.00
C ARG A 364 17.48 -4.49 -17.04
N PRO A 365 18.51 -4.23 -17.87
CA PRO A 365 19.19 -2.94 -17.90
C PRO A 365 18.28 -1.71 -18.06
N GLY A 366 17.23 -1.79 -18.89
CA GLY A 366 16.25 -0.71 -19.05
C GLY A 366 15.39 -0.41 -17.80
N ASN A 367 15.43 -1.27 -16.77
CA ASN A 367 14.76 -1.08 -15.49
C ASN A 367 15.71 -0.63 -14.38
N PHE A 368 16.99 -0.40 -14.67
CA PHE A 368 17.94 0.05 -13.67
C PHE A 368 17.53 1.43 -13.13
N PRO A 369 17.76 1.71 -11.83
CA PRO A 369 17.44 3.00 -11.22
C PRO A 369 18.01 4.18 -11.97
N HIS A 370 19.22 4.06 -12.53
CA HIS A 370 19.86 5.06 -13.37
C HIS A 370 18.97 5.52 -14.54
N ILE A 371 18.45 4.56 -15.32
CA ILE A 371 17.55 4.85 -16.45
C ILE A 371 16.21 5.41 -15.97
N ARG A 372 15.66 4.86 -14.89
CA ARG A 372 14.37 5.30 -14.35
C ARG A 372 14.42 6.71 -13.77
N LEU A 373 15.51 7.07 -13.10
CA LEU A 373 15.77 8.43 -12.63
C LEU A 373 15.94 9.41 -13.79
N ALA A 374 16.68 9.04 -14.85
CA ALA A 374 16.79 9.86 -16.06
C ALA A 374 15.42 10.11 -16.71
N GLN A 375 14.58 9.07 -16.76
CA GLN A 375 13.22 9.19 -17.29
C GLN A 375 12.30 10.05 -16.42
N LEU A 376 12.43 9.96 -15.10
CA LEU A 376 11.73 10.85 -14.17
C LEU A 376 12.20 12.30 -14.35
N ALA A 377 13.52 12.54 -14.49
CA ALA A 377 14.07 13.87 -14.73
C ALA A 377 13.49 14.47 -16.03
N TRP A 378 13.38 13.67 -17.08
CA TRP A 378 12.73 14.06 -18.33
C TRP A 378 11.26 14.46 -18.13
N LEU A 379 10.49 13.68 -17.36
CA LEU A 379 9.10 14.01 -17.09
C LEU A 379 8.92 15.24 -16.18
N TYR A 380 9.89 15.48 -15.29
CA TYR A 380 9.91 16.65 -14.41
C TYR A 380 10.20 17.95 -15.16
N ARG A 381 10.98 17.86 -16.25
CA ARG A 381 11.32 18.97 -17.15
C ARG A 381 10.08 19.49 -17.87
N SER A 382 9.46 20.58 -17.40
CA SER A 382 8.35 21.27 -18.11
C SER A 382 8.04 22.63 -17.48
N GLY A 383 7.52 23.56 -18.30
CA GLY A 383 7.04 24.88 -17.84
C GLY A 383 5.74 24.81 -17.04
N SER A 384 4.78 23.96 -17.43
CA SER A 384 3.61 23.59 -16.61
C SER A 384 3.83 22.26 -15.90
N THR A 385 3.37 22.15 -14.66
CA THR A 385 3.64 20.99 -13.80
C THR A 385 2.97 19.73 -14.37
N LEU A 386 3.64 18.57 -14.26
CA LEU A 386 3.12 17.31 -14.80
C LEU A 386 1.78 16.93 -14.17
N PHE A 387 1.63 17.21 -12.86
CA PHE A 387 0.38 16.98 -12.13
C PHE A 387 -0.80 17.72 -12.77
N SER A 388 -0.68 19.03 -12.98
CA SER A 388 -1.78 19.85 -13.54
C SER A 388 -2.19 19.35 -14.93
N ARG A 389 -1.22 19.09 -15.81
CA ARG A 389 -1.49 18.55 -17.16
C ARG A 389 -2.24 17.22 -17.11
N LEU A 390 -1.84 16.31 -16.22
CA LEU A 390 -2.49 15.00 -16.07
C LEU A 390 -3.89 15.10 -15.45
N MET A 391 -4.12 16.06 -14.55
CA MET A 391 -5.45 16.34 -14.00
C MET A 391 -6.37 17.03 -15.01
N GLU A 392 -5.84 17.64 -16.06
CA GLU A 392 -6.63 18.22 -17.16
C GLU A 392 -6.86 17.22 -18.30
N GLY A 393 -5.97 16.23 -18.47
CA GLY A 393 -6.05 15.23 -19.53
C GLY A 393 -7.36 14.42 -19.53
N GLU A 394 -8.20 14.60 -20.54
CA GLU A 394 -9.51 13.95 -20.63
C GLU A 394 -9.48 12.51 -21.14
N THR A 395 -8.52 12.17 -21.99
CA THR A 395 -8.45 10.85 -22.66
C THR A 395 -7.21 10.06 -22.23
N LEU A 396 -7.31 8.73 -22.28
CA LEU A 396 -6.17 7.86 -22.02
C LEU A 396 -5.00 8.10 -22.98
N GLU A 397 -5.28 8.43 -24.25
CA GLU A 397 -4.25 8.75 -25.23
C GLU A 397 -3.47 10.01 -24.84
N ALA A 398 -4.17 11.08 -24.44
CA ALA A 398 -3.52 12.30 -23.97
C ALA A 398 -2.65 12.04 -22.73
N VAL A 399 -3.18 11.30 -21.76
CA VAL A 399 -2.45 10.91 -20.54
C VAL A 399 -1.21 10.06 -20.86
N ARG A 400 -1.33 9.08 -21.76
CA ARG A 400 -0.20 8.27 -22.23
C ARG A 400 0.87 9.13 -22.90
N GLY A 401 0.46 10.10 -23.72
CA GLY A 401 1.38 11.07 -24.34
C GLY A 401 2.13 11.92 -23.32
N MET A 402 1.45 12.36 -22.26
CA MET A 402 2.07 13.14 -21.17
C MET A 402 3.07 12.31 -20.35
N LEU A 403 2.86 10.99 -20.24
CA LEU A 403 3.75 10.05 -19.55
C LEU A 403 4.86 9.48 -20.46
N ALA A 404 4.96 9.93 -21.71
CA ALA A 404 5.99 9.49 -22.64
C ALA A 404 7.38 10.02 -22.23
N ALA A 405 8.08 9.27 -21.38
CA ALA A 405 9.40 9.61 -20.90
C ALA A 405 10.52 9.17 -21.85
N ARG A 406 11.53 10.04 -22.00
CA ARG A 406 12.82 9.76 -22.65
C ARG A 406 13.95 10.02 -21.67
N THR A 407 15.19 10.02 -22.14
CA THR A 407 16.40 10.33 -21.35
C THR A 407 17.26 11.34 -22.10
N SER A 408 18.24 11.94 -21.43
CA SER A 408 19.29 12.71 -22.11
C SER A 408 20.14 11.82 -23.03
N ASP A 409 20.87 12.44 -23.97
CA ASP A 409 21.63 11.75 -25.01
C ASP A 409 22.64 10.75 -24.44
N TYR A 410 23.28 11.08 -23.31
CA TYR A 410 24.22 10.20 -22.62
C TYR A 410 23.63 8.80 -22.36
N TRP A 411 22.40 8.75 -21.86
CA TRP A 411 21.71 7.50 -21.52
C TRP A 411 21.25 6.71 -22.74
N THR A 412 21.27 7.27 -23.95
CA THR A 412 20.99 6.48 -25.17
C THR A 412 22.07 5.42 -25.39
N GLU A 413 23.29 5.69 -24.92
CA GLU A 413 24.47 4.84 -25.06
C GLU A 413 24.91 4.23 -23.72
N HIS A 414 24.22 4.49 -22.60
CA HIS A 414 24.60 4.00 -21.27
C HIS A 414 23.41 3.40 -20.50
N TYR A 415 23.67 2.39 -19.67
CA TYR A 415 22.72 1.91 -18.64
C TYR A 415 23.23 2.15 -17.22
N LEU A 416 24.54 2.31 -17.08
CA LEU A 416 25.30 2.62 -15.88
C LEU A 416 26.44 3.54 -16.30
N TYR A 417 26.95 4.35 -15.39
CA TYR A 417 28.12 5.18 -15.66
C TYR A 417 29.34 4.35 -16.09
N HIS A 418 30.22 4.95 -16.90
CA HIS A 418 31.47 4.36 -17.40
C HIS A 418 31.32 3.08 -18.26
N LYS A 419 30.08 2.64 -18.55
CA LYS A 419 29.80 1.37 -19.24
C LYS A 419 29.00 1.65 -20.51
N PRO A 420 29.68 1.88 -21.66
CA PRO A 420 29.01 2.13 -22.92
C PRO A 420 28.23 0.89 -23.38
N SER A 421 27.20 1.14 -24.16
CA SER A 421 26.29 0.17 -24.75
C SER A 421 25.87 0.64 -26.14
N PRO A 422 25.39 -0.27 -27.01
CA PRO A 422 24.86 0.13 -28.30
C PRO A 422 23.77 1.21 -28.16
N ARG A 423 23.86 2.24 -29.01
CA ARG A 423 22.92 3.35 -29.02
C ARG A 423 21.48 2.84 -29.18
N ARG A 424 20.64 3.19 -28.22
CA ARG A 424 19.21 2.86 -28.22
C ARG A 424 18.47 3.83 -27.32
N GLU A 425 17.40 4.42 -27.83
CA GLU A 425 16.51 5.28 -27.05
C GLU A 425 15.90 4.51 -25.86
N LYS A 426 15.91 5.13 -24.68
CA LYS A 426 15.41 4.53 -23.44
C LYS A 426 14.03 5.11 -23.12
N THR A 427 13.00 4.55 -23.74
CA THR A 427 11.59 4.96 -23.51
C THR A 427 10.87 4.03 -22.53
N LEU A 428 9.72 4.47 -22.04
CA LEU A 428 8.78 3.60 -21.34
C LEU A 428 7.98 2.77 -22.36
N GLY A 429 7.89 1.45 -22.12
CA GLY A 429 7.01 0.60 -22.92
C GLY A 429 5.54 0.84 -22.59
N ALA A 430 4.64 0.57 -23.54
CA ALA A 430 3.19 0.81 -23.38
C ALA A 430 2.63 0.19 -22.08
N LYS A 431 2.99 -1.07 -21.77
CA LYS A 431 2.59 -1.73 -20.51
C LYS A 431 3.06 -0.99 -19.25
N SER A 432 4.26 -0.40 -19.29
CA SER A 432 4.78 0.39 -18.17
C SER A 432 4.01 1.69 -18.00
N VAL A 433 3.67 2.36 -19.11
CA VAL A 433 2.84 3.57 -19.07
C VAL A 433 1.46 3.25 -18.50
N ASP A 434 0.82 2.17 -18.96
CA ASP A 434 -0.49 1.74 -18.44
C ASP A 434 -0.43 1.45 -16.92
N LEU A 435 0.65 0.82 -16.43
CA LEU A 435 0.85 0.62 -14.99
C LEU A 435 1.00 1.93 -14.20
N LEU A 436 1.61 2.96 -14.78
CA LEU A 436 1.68 4.29 -14.16
C LEU A 436 0.30 4.96 -14.15
N VAL A 437 -0.51 4.78 -15.20
CA VAL A 437 -1.89 5.27 -15.21
C VAL A 437 -2.70 4.61 -14.09
N ILE A 438 -2.65 3.27 -13.99
CA ILE A 438 -3.38 2.48 -12.98
C ILE A 438 -2.95 2.83 -11.54
N ASN A 439 -1.64 2.98 -11.29
CA ASN A 439 -1.12 3.10 -9.94
C ASN A 439 -0.80 4.53 -9.50
N THR A 440 -0.80 5.51 -10.40
CA THR A 440 -0.54 6.92 -10.10
C THR A 440 -1.69 7.81 -10.57
N VAL A 441 -1.99 7.85 -11.87
CA VAL A 441 -2.94 8.83 -12.42
C VAL A 441 -4.37 8.58 -11.92
N VAL A 442 -4.88 7.36 -12.07
CA VAL A 442 -6.24 6.98 -11.64
C VAL A 442 -6.46 7.24 -10.14
N PRO A 443 -5.56 6.81 -9.22
CA PRO A 443 -5.69 7.11 -7.81
C PRO A 443 -5.70 8.60 -7.48
N PHE A 444 -4.88 9.42 -8.18
CA PHE A 444 -4.87 10.86 -7.98
C PHE A 444 -6.11 11.55 -8.52
N LEU A 445 -6.63 11.13 -9.68
CA LEU A 445 -7.92 11.61 -10.19
C LEU A 445 -9.03 11.38 -9.17
N TYR A 446 -9.09 10.16 -8.62
CA TYR A 446 -10.09 9.81 -7.60
C TYR A 446 -9.89 10.59 -6.29
N ALA A 447 -8.68 10.60 -5.74
CA ALA A 447 -8.39 11.28 -4.47
C ALA A 447 -8.57 12.81 -4.56
N TYR A 448 -8.13 13.42 -5.66
CA TYR A 448 -8.27 14.85 -5.89
C TYR A 448 -9.73 15.22 -6.18
N GLY A 449 -10.46 14.38 -6.93
CA GLY A 449 -11.90 14.50 -7.14
C GLY A 449 -12.68 14.50 -5.83
N LEU A 450 -12.41 13.54 -4.93
CA LEU A 450 -13.00 13.54 -3.59
C LEU A 450 -12.67 14.81 -2.79
N HIS A 451 -11.40 15.25 -2.82
CA HIS A 451 -10.96 16.45 -2.10
C HIS A 451 -11.64 17.74 -2.62
N LYS A 452 -11.90 17.83 -3.94
CA LYS A 452 -12.55 18.98 -4.58
C LYS A 452 -14.06 18.85 -4.70
N ALA A 453 -14.65 17.74 -4.26
CA ALA A 453 -16.03 17.38 -4.55
C ALA A 453 -16.37 17.45 -6.05
N ASP A 454 -15.44 16.98 -6.89
CA ASP A 454 -15.58 16.94 -8.36
C ASP A 454 -15.79 15.50 -8.84
N GLU A 455 -17.05 15.14 -9.07
CA GLU A 455 -17.46 13.81 -9.55
C GLU A 455 -16.88 13.48 -10.93
N ARG A 456 -16.61 14.47 -11.79
CA ARG A 456 -16.09 14.25 -13.14
C ARG A 456 -14.70 13.61 -13.10
N LEU A 457 -13.90 13.96 -12.11
CA LEU A 457 -12.57 13.38 -11.90
C LEU A 457 -12.67 11.93 -11.41
N CYS A 458 -13.60 11.65 -10.49
CA CYS A 458 -13.87 10.29 -10.00
C CYS A 458 -14.37 9.38 -11.12
N ASP A 459 -15.33 9.85 -11.93
CA ASP A 459 -15.87 9.11 -13.07
C ASP A 459 -14.80 8.86 -14.13
N ARG A 460 -13.93 9.83 -14.40
CA ARG A 460 -12.80 9.65 -15.31
C ARG A 460 -11.81 8.61 -14.79
N ALA A 461 -11.57 8.56 -13.48
CA ALA A 461 -10.72 7.54 -12.87
C ALA A 461 -11.28 6.13 -13.10
N LEU A 462 -12.59 5.94 -12.91
CA LEU A 462 -13.28 4.67 -13.15
C LEU A 462 -13.28 4.30 -14.63
N ARG A 463 -13.63 5.25 -15.51
CA ARG A 463 -13.62 5.07 -16.97
C ARG A 463 -12.23 4.63 -17.47
N PHE A 464 -11.17 5.25 -16.99
CA PHE A 464 -9.80 4.86 -17.36
C PHE A 464 -9.47 3.41 -16.95
N LEU A 465 -9.97 2.93 -15.81
CA LEU A 465 -9.79 1.53 -15.42
C LEU A 465 -10.58 0.57 -16.32
N ASP A 466 -11.77 0.96 -16.78
CA ASP A 466 -12.59 0.15 -17.68
C ASP A 466 -12.00 0.06 -19.10
N GLU A 467 -11.43 1.16 -19.60
CA GLU A 467 -10.81 1.22 -20.93
C GLU A 467 -9.45 0.50 -21.00
N LEU A 468 -8.72 0.41 -19.88
CA LEU A 468 -7.43 -0.27 -19.82
C LEU A 468 -7.61 -1.79 -19.76
N LYS A 469 -6.70 -2.52 -20.42
CA LYS A 469 -6.68 -3.99 -20.34
C LYS A 469 -6.27 -4.46 -18.95
N ALA A 470 -6.80 -5.61 -18.56
CA ALA A 470 -6.39 -6.29 -17.33
C ALA A 470 -4.87 -6.45 -17.24
N GLU A 471 -4.34 -6.23 -16.04
CA GLU A 471 -2.92 -6.44 -15.76
C GLU A 471 -2.56 -7.94 -15.85
N ASP A 472 -1.35 -8.23 -16.34
CA ASP A 472 -0.86 -9.60 -16.41
C ASP A 472 -0.02 -9.94 -15.17
N ASN A 473 -0.69 -10.44 -14.14
CA ASN A 473 -0.06 -10.88 -12.90
C ASN A 473 -0.60 -12.24 -12.44
N HIS A 474 0.04 -12.84 -11.43
CA HIS A 474 -0.31 -14.20 -10.99
C HIS A 474 -1.73 -14.29 -10.40
N ILE A 475 -2.25 -13.20 -9.82
CA ILE A 475 -3.61 -13.13 -9.27
C ILE A 475 -4.62 -13.20 -10.43
N VAL A 476 -4.45 -12.34 -11.44
CA VAL A 476 -5.34 -12.34 -12.62
C VAL A 476 -5.32 -13.70 -13.32
N ARG A 477 -4.15 -14.31 -13.48
CA ARG A 477 -4.03 -15.63 -14.10
C ARG A 477 -4.71 -16.73 -13.28
N SER A 478 -4.60 -16.72 -11.95
CA SER A 478 -5.24 -17.75 -11.12
C SER A 478 -6.76 -17.64 -11.15
N TRP A 479 -7.31 -16.43 -11.12
CA TRP A 479 -8.76 -16.21 -11.23
C TRP A 479 -9.29 -16.51 -12.64
N SER A 480 -8.53 -16.19 -13.69
CA SER A 480 -8.88 -16.57 -15.06
C SER A 480 -8.91 -18.09 -15.23
N ALA A 481 -7.92 -18.80 -14.68
CA ALA A 481 -7.88 -20.26 -14.68
C ALA A 481 -9.04 -20.89 -13.89
N ALA A 482 -9.56 -20.18 -12.88
CA ALA A 482 -10.74 -20.58 -12.12
C ALA A 482 -12.08 -20.31 -12.83
N GLY A 483 -12.05 -19.79 -14.07
CA GLY A 483 -13.24 -19.57 -14.90
C GLY A 483 -13.82 -18.16 -14.81
N LEU A 484 -13.15 -17.23 -14.13
CA LEU A 484 -13.58 -15.82 -14.08
C LEU A 484 -13.07 -15.06 -15.31
N ALA A 485 -13.95 -14.36 -16.04
CA ALA A 485 -13.53 -13.46 -17.10
C ALA A 485 -12.92 -12.18 -16.50
N VAL A 486 -11.63 -11.93 -16.77
CA VAL A 486 -10.91 -10.72 -16.33
C VAL A 486 -10.45 -9.97 -17.56
N THR A 487 -11.06 -8.82 -17.83
CA THR A 487 -10.94 -8.13 -19.13
C THR A 487 -10.32 -6.75 -19.02
N SER A 488 -10.65 -6.02 -17.96
CA SER A 488 -10.21 -4.63 -17.75
C SER A 488 -9.26 -4.49 -16.56
N ALA A 489 -8.61 -3.33 -16.47
CA ALA A 489 -7.83 -2.97 -15.29
C ALA A 489 -8.74 -2.78 -14.05
N ALA A 490 -10.02 -2.44 -14.25
CA ALA A 490 -11.01 -2.44 -13.18
C ALA A 490 -11.14 -3.84 -12.55
N ASP A 491 -11.29 -4.88 -13.37
CA ASP A 491 -11.36 -6.27 -12.90
C ASP A 491 -10.06 -6.68 -12.19
N SER A 492 -8.90 -6.40 -12.79
CA SER A 492 -7.61 -6.79 -12.17
C SER A 492 -7.38 -6.08 -10.85
N GLN A 493 -7.70 -4.79 -10.75
CA GLN A 493 -7.59 -4.03 -9.50
C GLN A 493 -8.58 -4.56 -8.43
N ALA A 494 -9.82 -4.88 -8.80
CA ALA A 494 -10.79 -5.49 -7.88
C ALA A 494 -10.30 -6.85 -7.34
N LEU A 495 -9.70 -7.69 -8.19
CA LEU A 495 -9.16 -8.97 -7.76
C LEU A 495 -7.90 -8.84 -6.90
N VAL A 496 -7.06 -7.84 -7.14
CA VAL A 496 -5.95 -7.54 -6.23
C VAL A 496 -6.49 -7.11 -4.86
N GLN A 497 -7.55 -6.30 -4.81
CA GLN A 497 -8.21 -5.95 -3.55
C GLN A 497 -8.73 -7.20 -2.82
N LEU A 498 -9.50 -8.03 -3.52
CA LEU A 498 -10.03 -9.27 -2.98
C LEU A 498 -8.91 -10.16 -2.42
N ARG A 499 -7.82 -10.26 -3.17
CA ARG A 499 -6.65 -11.03 -2.78
C ARG A 499 -6.04 -10.52 -1.47
N THR A 500 -5.68 -9.24 -1.42
CA THR A 500 -4.88 -8.69 -0.31
C THR A 500 -5.70 -8.37 0.93
N ALA A 501 -6.96 -7.92 0.76
CA ALA A 501 -7.80 -7.48 1.87
C ALA A 501 -8.68 -8.60 2.45
N TYR A 502 -8.95 -9.66 1.68
CA TYR A 502 -9.83 -10.76 2.11
C TYR A 502 -9.13 -12.11 2.11
N CYS A 503 -8.66 -12.57 0.95
CA CYS A 503 -8.14 -13.94 0.81
C CYS A 503 -6.92 -14.19 1.71
N GLU A 504 -5.90 -13.33 1.62
CA GLU A 504 -4.68 -13.46 2.44
C GLU A 504 -4.94 -13.24 3.93
N GLN A 505 -5.98 -12.46 4.26
CA GLN A 505 -6.44 -12.20 5.62
C GLN A 505 -7.41 -13.27 6.14
N ARG A 506 -7.69 -14.33 5.35
CA ARG A 506 -8.63 -15.41 5.67
C ARG A 506 -10.04 -14.92 6.04
N LYS A 507 -10.48 -13.80 5.46
CA LYS A 507 -11.80 -13.18 5.73
C LYS A 507 -12.92 -13.77 4.88
N CYS A 508 -12.94 -15.09 4.67
CA CYS A 508 -13.93 -15.76 3.83
C CYS A 508 -15.37 -15.57 4.31
N LEU A 509 -15.59 -15.43 5.63
CA LEU A 509 -16.91 -15.12 6.24
C LEU A 509 -17.47 -13.75 5.82
N TYR A 510 -16.61 -12.85 5.34
CA TYR A 510 -16.98 -11.49 4.92
C TYR A 510 -16.89 -11.31 3.40
N CYS A 511 -16.55 -12.37 2.68
CA CYS A 511 -16.35 -12.36 1.24
C CYS A 511 -17.57 -12.93 0.52
N ARG A 512 -18.08 -12.25 -0.51
CA ARG A 512 -19.24 -12.72 -1.29
C ARG A 512 -18.97 -14.04 -2.04
N PHE A 513 -17.74 -14.25 -2.51
CA PHE A 513 -17.35 -15.54 -3.09
C PHE A 513 -17.25 -16.64 -2.02
N GLY A 514 -16.78 -16.29 -0.81
CA GLY A 514 -16.76 -17.21 0.33
C GLY A 514 -18.18 -17.59 0.77
N TYR A 515 -19.10 -16.63 0.75
CA TYR A 515 -20.51 -16.85 1.04
C TYR A 515 -21.13 -17.92 0.12
N GLU A 516 -20.95 -17.77 -1.20
CA GLU A 516 -21.46 -18.75 -2.17
C GLU A 516 -20.81 -20.13 -2.01
N TYR A 517 -19.52 -20.18 -1.68
CA TYR A 517 -18.84 -21.45 -1.40
C TYR A 517 -19.41 -22.13 -0.15
N MET A 518 -19.67 -21.40 0.93
CA MET A 518 -20.19 -21.99 2.17
C MET A 518 -21.65 -22.46 2.05
N ARG A 519 -22.43 -21.88 1.13
CA ARG A 519 -23.86 -22.23 0.92
C ARG A 519 -24.07 -23.42 -0.03
N ARG A 520 -23.02 -23.89 -0.70
CA ARG A 520 -23.11 -24.95 -1.72
C ARG A 520 -23.72 -26.25 -1.21
#